data_AF-A0A5B0LP40-F1
#
_entry.id   AF-A0A5B0LP40-F1
#
_cell.length_a   1.000
_cell.length_b   1.000
_cell.length_c   1.000
_cell.angle_alpha   90.00
_cell.angle_beta   90.00
_cell.angle_gamma   90.00
#
_symmetry.space_group_name_H-M   'P 1'
#
loop_
_entity.id
_entity.type
_entity.pdbx_description
1 polymer ?
#
loop_
_entity_poly.entity_id
_entity_poly.type
_entity_poly.pdbx_seq_one_letter_code
_entity_poly.pdbx_strand_id
1 'polypeptide(L)'
;MAIATSRPEKKTAFTPETPIYEFTPEEFGVWHPYLNVSIPMEYLGSPPETYKSPSTSSCVKGFDNAGFVMGMSSNIYSAADSPDTSDLPSFIRMLDKFVDDDDWEGKLPNTFQGLGKNGHFQDDKRDTLLMADCALTMENVPIFPFLQPSRKIDVIIAVDSSADGVKPSDPIQYGYPNGTALYTIYTKTLQPHFSGYRMPKIPNPYDGSFTKAGYHQRPTFFGCDSKPKTPLIIYLPNYYMIGKTNVPTKETTYSKERMDEFFENGFAIATQNTGFKADTEWPACLACALIDHQIQRNSQARTKQCQKCFDSYCARV
;
A
#
# COMPACT_ATOMS: atom_id res chain seq x y z
N MET A 1 -3.19 1.58 -10.98
CA MET A 1 -3.85 2.07 -9.75
C MET A 1 -2.78 2.71 -8.90
N ALA A 2 -2.98 3.94 -8.47
CA ALA A 2 -2.16 4.62 -7.47
C ALA A 2 -3.00 4.87 -6.22
N ILE A 3 -2.35 5.05 -5.07
CA ILE A 3 -3.05 5.38 -3.82
C ILE A 3 -2.34 6.52 -3.11
N ALA A 4 -3.10 7.37 -2.44
CA ALA A 4 -2.57 8.37 -1.54
C ALA A 4 -3.45 8.45 -0.30
N THR A 5 -2.85 8.77 0.83
CA THR A 5 -3.57 9.11 2.05
C THR A 5 -3.80 10.62 2.11
N SER A 6 -4.56 11.11 3.09
CA SER A 6 -4.79 12.56 3.28
C SER A 6 -4.44 12.98 4.70
N ARG A 7 -3.55 13.95 4.86
CA ARG A 7 -3.15 14.42 6.20
C ARG A 7 -4.31 15.14 6.91
N PRO A 8 -4.64 14.77 8.16
CA PRO A 8 -5.78 15.35 8.88
C PRO A 8 -5.79 16.86 8.94
N GLU A 9 -4.63 17.45 9.27
CA GLU A 9 -4.36 18.88 9.33
C GLU A 9 -2.86 19.10 9.11
N LYS A 10 -2.47 20.34 8.80
CA LYS A 10 -1.06 20.69 8.70
C LYS A 10 -0.32 20.27 9.97
N LYS A 11 0.89 19.72 9.82
CA LYS A 11 1.78 19.27 10.91
C LYS A 11 1.14 18.30 11.89
N THR A 12 0.03 17.67 11.52
CA THR A 12 -0.70 16.72 12.35
C THR A 12 -0.35 15.30 11.94
N ALA A 13 -0.12 14.45 12.95
CA ALA A 13 0.20 13.04 12.73
C ALA A 13 -0.99 12.31 12.07
N PHE A 14 -0.66 11.36 11.19
CA PHE A 14 -1.67 10.46 10.66
C PHE A 14 -2.24 9.57 11.76
N THR A 15 -3.45 9.09 11.52
CA THR A 15 -4.17 8.16 12.40
C THR A 15 -4.42 6.86 11.66
N PRO A 16 -4.62 5.73 12.35
CA PRO A 16 -5.04 4.50 11.69
C PRO A 16 -6.32 4.65 10.84
N GLU A 17 -7.21 5.56 11.25
CA GLU A 17 -8.47 5.89 10.57
C GLU A 17 -8.28 6.82 9.37
N THR A 18 -7.06 7.30 9.10
CA THR A 18 -6.81 8.21 7.99
C THR A 18 -7.25 7.55 6.66
N PRO A 19 -7.99 8.29 5.80
CA PRO A 19 -8.52 7.75 4.57
C PRO A 19 -7.43 7.42 3.55
N ILE A 20 -7.75 6.47 2.67
CA ILE A 20 -6.94 6.11 1.51
C ILE A 20 -7.79 6.41 0.28
N TYR A 21 -7.26 7.28 -0.55
CA TYR A 21 -7.81 7.63 -1.85
C TYR A 21 -7.18 6.75 -2.92
N GLU A 22 -8.03 6.27 -3.82
CA GLU A 22 -7.65 5.39 -4.91
C GLU A 22 -7.78 6.13 -6.24
N PHE A 23 -6.73 6.05 -7.04
CA PHE A 23 -6.69 6.56 -8.40
C PHE A 23 -6.64 5.38 -9.38
N THR A 24 -7.65 5.29 -10.23
CA THR A 24 -7.70 4.34 -11.36
C THR A 24 -7.86 5.12 -12.67
N PRO A 25 -7.67 4.48 -13.84
CA PRO A 25 -7.94 5.16 -15.12
C PRO A 25 -9.38 5.68 -15.24
N GLU A 26 -10.34 5.04 -14.56
CA GLU A 26 -11.77 5.34 -14.68
C GLU A 26 -12.27 6.24 -13.56
N GLU A 27 -11.82 6.00 -12.33
CA GLU A 27 -12.36 6.63 -11.14
C GLU A 27 -11.31 7.10 -10.13
N PHE A 28 -11.61 8.21 -9.48
CA PHE A 28 -11.01 8.64 -8.21
C PHE A 28 -12.03 8.38 -7.10
N GLY A 29 -11.61 7.74 -6.01
CA GLY A 29 -12.54 7.38 -4.94
C GLY A 29 -11.88 7.19 -3.60
N VAL A 30 -12.71 7.02 -2.58
CA VAL A 30 -12.29 6.72 -1.21
C VAL A 30 -13.13 5.56 -0.67
N TRP A 31 -12.43 4.59 -0.07
CA TRP A 31 -13.08 3.50 0.67
C TRP A 31 -12.87 3.73 2.16
N HIS A 32 -13.89 4.24 2.85
CA HIS A 32 -13.86 4.51 4.28
C HIS A 32 -15.19 4.11 4.95
N PRO A 33 -15.19 3.64 6.21
CA PRO A 33 -16.42 3.32 6.95
C PRO A 33 -17.47 4.44 6.94
N TYR A 34 -16.99 5.70 6.96
CA TYR A 34 -17.85 6.89 6.99
C TYR A 34 -18.03 7.58 5.63
N LEU A 35 -17.33 7.13 4.58
CA LEU A 35 -17.50 7.65 3.23
C LEU A 35 -17.02 6.61 2.21
N ASN A 36 -17.93 6.23 1.30
CA ASN A 36 -17.63 5.32 0.21
C ASN A 36 -18.24 5.89 -1.07
N VAL A 37 -17.40 6.53 -1.86
CA VAL A 37 -17.80 7.29 -3.05
C VAL A 37 -16.66 7.31 -4.06
N SER A 38 -17.03 7.35 -5.33
CA SER A 38 -16.11 7.59 -6.43
C SER A 38 -16.72 8.55 -7.44
N ILE A 39 -15.85 9.18 -8.22
CA ILE A 39 -16.17 10.05 -9.36
C ILE A 39 -15.35 9.60 -10.57
N PRO A 40 -15.80 9.88 -11.79
CA PRO A 40 -14.95 9.70 -12.95
C PRO A 40 -13.65 10.51 -12.81
N MET A 41 -12.52 9.88 -13.12
CA MET A 41 -11.18 10.46 -12.97
C MET A 41 -11.06 11.78 -13.74
N GLU A 42 -11.73 11.87 -14.89
CA GLU A 42 -11.79 13.07 -15.74
C GLU A 42 -12.36 14.32 -15.01
N TYR A 43 -13.02 14.18 -13.86
CA TYR A 43 -13.54 15.31 -13.08
C TYR A 43 -12.83 15.53 -11.75
N LEU A 44 -11.70 14.86 -11.52
CA LEU A 44 -10.87 15.02 -10.33
C LEU A 44 -10.61 16.51 -10.03
N GLY A 45 -10.82 16.91 -8.77
CA GLY A 45 -10.64 18.29 -8.32
C GLY A 45 -11.80 19.23 -8.64
N SER A 46 -12.90 18.74 -9.24
CA SER A 46 -14.14 19.51 -9.37
C SER A 46 -14.77 19.76 -8.00
N PRO A 47 -15.39 20.93 -7.77
CA PRO A 47 -16.07 21.20 -6.50
C PRO A 47 -17.31 20.31 -6.31
N PRO A 48 -17.75 20.07 -5.06
CA PRO A 48 -18.93 19.25 -4.77
C PRO A 48 -20.20 19.70 -5.50
N GLU A 49 -20.36 21.01 -5.71
CA GLU A 49 -21.49 21.63 -6.42
C GLU A 49 -21.63 21.11 -7.84
N THR A 50 -20.52 20.73 -8.48
CA THR A 50 -20.50 20.16 -9.84
C THR A 50 -21.36 18.91 -9.95
N TYR A 51 -21.47 18.15 -8.87
CA TYR A 51 -22.23 16.90 -8.83
C TYR A 51 -23.65 17.08 -8.28
N LYS A 52 -23.88 18.11 -7.46
CA LYS A 52 -25.20 18.44 -6.91
C LYS A 52 -26.08 19.18 -7.92
N SER A 53 -25.49 20.01 -8.80
CA SER A 53 -26.24 20.79 -9.78
C SER A 53 -25.48 20.94 -11.11
N PRO A 54 -25.32 19.83 -11.88
CA PRO A 54 -24.45 19.79 -13.06
C PRO A 54 -24.81 20.82 -14.13
N SER A 55 -26.09 21.20 -14.24
CA SER A 55 -26.60 22.14 -15.25
C SER A 55 -26.16 23.59 -15.05
N THR A 56 -25.66 23.94 -13.85
CA THR A 56 -25.32 25.32 -13.48
C THR A 56 -23.89 25.47 -12.96
N SER A 57 -23.13 24.38 -12.93
CA SER A 57 -21.79 24.30 -12.36
C SER A 57 -20.73 24.11 -13.42
N SER A 58 -19.57 24.75 -13.24
CA SER A 58 -18.35 24.40 -13.98
C SER A 58 -17.69 23.16 -13.39
N CYS A 59 -17.03 22.35 -14.23
CA CYS A 59 -16.15 21.27 -13.78
C CYS A 59 -14.68 21.66 -13.97
N VAL A 60 -13.80 20.97 -13.27
CA VAL A 60 -12.35 21.11 -13.43
C VAL A 60 -11.82 19.89 -14.20
N LYS A 61 -10.81 20.13 -15.05
CA LYS A 61 -10.14 19.13 -15.90
C LYS A 61 -8.62 19.24 -15.72
N GLY A 62 -7.90 18.16 -16.01
CA GLY A 62 -6.43 18.14 -16.07
C GLY A 62 -5.72 17.64 -14.81
N PHE A 63 -6.45 17.47 -13.69
CA PHE A 63 -5.92 16.82 -12.49
C PHE A 63 -5.72 15.30 -12.66
N ASP A 64 -6.32 14.71 -13.68
CA ASP A 64 -6.15 13.33 -14.13
C ASP A 64 -4.80 13.09 -14.84
N ASN A 65 -3.94 14.11 -14.92
CA ASN A 65 -2.58 13.96 -15.42
C ASN A 65 -1.80 12.92 -14.60
N ALA A 66 -1.26 11.90 -15.28
CA ALA A 66 -0.53 10.82 -14.62
C ALA A 66 0.67 11.29 -13.80
N GLY A 67 1.40 12.32 -14.26
CA GLY A 67 2.52 12.92 -13.51
C GLY A 67 2.07 13.58 -12.21
N PHE A 68 0.93 14.26 -12.24
CA PHE A 68 0.33 14.86 -11.05
C PHE A 68 -0.12 13.80 -10.04
N VAL A 69 -0.79 12.73 -10.49
CA VAL A 69 -1.20 11.60 -9.65
C VAL A 69 0.01 10.89 -9.05
N MET A 70 1.06 10.65 -9.83
CA MET A 70 2.32 10.07 -9.33
C MET A 70 2.94 10.96 -8.25
N GLY A 71 2.99 12.28 -8.47
CA GLY A 71 3.49 13.23 -7.48
C GLY A 71 2.73 13.18 -6.16
N MET A 72 1.39 13.14 -6.18
CA MET A 72 0.57 13.01 -4.97
C MET A 72 0.76 11.67 -4.23
N SER A 73 0.97 10.59 -4.98
CA SER A 73 1.13 9.24 -4.45
C SER A 73 2.53 8.97 -3.89
N SER A 74 3.54 9.78 -4.26
CA SER A 74 4.95 9.53 -3.98
C SER A 74 5.70 10.76 -3.46
N ASN A 75 4.98 11.73 -2.89
CA ASN A 75 5.57 12.96 -2.36
C ASN A 75 6.46 12.77 -1.12
N ILE A 76 6.68 11.52 -0.66
CA ILE A 76 7.79 11.21 0.24
C ILE A 76 9.14 11.61 -0.39
N TYR A 77 9.24 11.56 -1.72
CA TYR A 77 10.41 12.01 -2.46
C TYR A 77 10.55 13.54 -2.48
N SER A 78 9.48 14.30 -2.27
CA SER A 78 9.57 15.76 -2.16
C SER A 78 10.40 16.18 -0.94
N ALA A 79 10.35 15.42 0.16
CA ALA A 79 11.24 15.62 1.31
C ALA A 79 12.69 15.19 1.01
N ALA A 80 12.89 14.17 0.17
CA ALA A 80 14.21 13.65 -0.20
C ALA A 80 14.94 14.55 -1.22
N ASP A 81 14.19 15.15 -2.15
CA ASP A 81 14.68 16.03 -3.22
C ASP A 81 14.60 17.53 -2.85
N SER A 82 14.16 17.86 -1.63
CA SER A 82 14.11 19.25 -1.15
C SER A 82 15.52 19.86 -1.23
N PRO A 83 15.69 21.03 -1.89
CA PRO A 83 16.98 21.69 -1.95
C PRO A 83 17.50 21.98 -0.54
N ASP A 84 18.82 21.87 -0.35
CA ASP A 84 19.42 22.28 0.92
C ASP A 84 19.10 23.76 1.11
N THR A 85 18.25 24.05 2.12
CA THR A 85 17.81 25.41 2.39
C THR A 85 18.97 26.34 2.73
N SER A 86 20.17 25.81 3.02
CA SER A 86 21.39 26.59 3.19
C SER A 86 21.90 27.27 1.90
N ASP A 87 21.51 26.77 0.73
CA ASP A 87 21.84 27.36 -0.58
C ASP A 87 20.88 28.49 -1.00
N LEU A 88 19.79 28.70 -0.27
CA LEU A 88 18.81 29.76 -0.57
C LEU A 88 19.29 31.14 -0.10
N PRO A 89 19.01 32.22 -0.86
CA PRO A 89 19.25 33.58 -0.40
C PRO A 89 18.61 33.88 0.96
N SER A 90 19.29 34.66 1.80
CA SER A 90 18.89 34.91 3.20
C SER A 90 17.47 35.48 3.36
N PHE A 91 16.98 36.26 2.39
CA PHE A 91 15.63 36.81 2.41
C PHE A 91 14.55 35.73 2.19
N ILE A 92 14.83 34.69 1.39
CA ILE A 92 13.93 33.55 1.19
C ILE A 92 13.90 32.68 2.45
N ARG A 93 15.06 32.41 3.06
CA ARG A 93 15.14 31.68 4.34
C ARG A 93 14.42 32.39 5.48
N MET A 94 14.36 33.71 5.43
CA MET A 94 13.60 34.52 6.38
C MET A 94 12.10 34.39 6.11
N LEU A 95 11.68 34.50 4.85
CA LEU A 95 10.28 34.35 4.44
C LEU A 95 9.73 32.96 4.79
N ASP A 96 10.50 31.91 4.56
CA ASP A 96 10.19 30.52 4.89
C ASP A 96 9.86 30.31 6.37
N LYS A 97 10.59 30.97 7.28
CA LYS A 97 10.31 30.96 8.72
C LYS A 97 9.01 31.67 9.12
N PHE A 98 8.48 32.54 8.26
CA PHE A 98 7.23 33.27 8.49
C PHE A 98 6.04 32.66 7.74
N VAL A 99 6.29 31.75 6.79
CA VAL A 99 5.26 31.03 6.05
C VAL A 99 5.01 29.71 6.75
N ASP A 100 3.88 29.60 7.45
CA ASP A 100 3.42 28.34 8.06
C ASP A 100 2.72 27.47 7.00
N ASP A 101 3.49 27.01 6.01
CA ASP A 101 3.05 26.03 5.03
C ASP A 101 3.72 24.68 5.29
N ASP A 102 3.03 23.62 4.88
CA ASP A 102 3.63 22.29 4.79
C ASP A 102 3.97 22.06 3.32
N ASP A 103 5.25 21.87 3.04
CA ASP A 103 5.78 21.92 1.67
C ASP A 103 5.68 20.59 0.91
N TRP A 104 5.22 19.52 1.56
CA TRP A 104 5.35 18.17 0.99
C TRP A 104 4.03 17.55 0.55
N GLU A 105 2.88 17.92 1.15
CA GLU A 105 1.58 17.38 0.75
C GLU A 105 1.10 17.92 -0.61
N GLY A 106 0.59 17.02 -1.44
CA GLY A 106 -0.12 17.39 -2.66
C GLY A 106 -1.46 18.05 -2.33
N LYS A 107 -1.71 19.25 -2.86
CA LYS A 107 -2.95 19.99 -2.63
C LYS A 107 -3.95 19.66 -3.74
N LEU A 108 -5.05 19.00 -3.38
CA LEU A 108 -6.12 18.62 -4.30
C LEU A 108 -7.47 19.17 -3.80
N PRO A 109 -8.26 19.89 -4.63
CA PRO A 109 -9.59 20.32 -4.23
C PRO A 109 -10.47 19.13 -3.81
N ASN A 110 -11.17 19.27 -2.69
CA ASN A 110 -11.95 18.17 -2.12
C ASN A 110 -13.32 18.04 -2.80
N THR A 111 -13.38 17.17 -3.80
CA THR A 111 -14.62 16.86 -4.49
C THR A 111 -15.68 16.18 -3.60
N PHE A 112 -15.27 15.55 -2.49
CA PHE A 112 -16.18 14.80 -1.61
C PHE A 112 -16.61 15.58 -0.36
N GLN A 113 -16.33 16.87 -0.30
CA GLN A 113 -16.69 17.71 0.84
C GLN A 113 -18.21 17.65 1.12
N GLY A 114 -18.55 17.43 2.38
CA GLY A 114 -19.92 17.34 2.89
C GLY A 114 -20.65 16.04 2.57
N LEU A 115 -19.98 15.01 2.04
CA LEU A 115 -20.55 13.69 1.80
C LEU A 115 -20.33 12.70 2.95
N GLY A 116 -19.46 13.04 3.90
CA GLY A 116 -19.11 12.20 5.04
C GLY A 116 -20.30 11.98 5.98
N LYS A 117 -20.36 10.79 6.58
CA LYS A 117 -21.44 10.41 7.50
C LYS A 117 -21.08 10.75 8.95
N ASN A 118 -22.08 11.24 9.69
CA ASN A 118 -22.04 11.40 11.15
C ASN A 118 -20.89 12.27 11.70
N GLY A 119 -20.24 13.08 10.86
CA GLY A 119 -19.12 13.94 11.25
C GLY A 119 -17.83 13.19 11.61
N HIS A 120 -17.71 11.91 11.25
CA HIS A 120 -16.54 11.09 11.58
C HIS A 120 -15.56 10.90 10.41
N PHE A 121 -15.88 11.41 9.22
CA PHE A 121 -14.95 11.42 8.11
C PHE A 121 -14.03 12.65 8.19
N GLN A 122 -12.73 12.40 8.30
CA GLN A 122 -11.70 13.42 8.54
C GLN A 122 -11.76 14.59 7.55
N ASP A 123 -11.91 14.30 6.25
CA ASP A 123 -11.84 15.31 5.21
C ASP A 123 -13.20 15.95 4.89
N ASP A 124 -14.27 15.64 5.64
CA ASP A 124 -15.65 16.01 5.31
C ASP A 124 -15.86 17.52 5.15
N LYS A 125 -15.22 18.34 5.99
CA LYS A 125 -15.43 19.80 6.01
C LYS A 125 -14.37 20.58 5.27
N ARG A 126 -13.35 19.92 4.71
CA ARG A 126 -12.19 20.59 4.13
C ARG A 126 -12.41 20.94 2.67
N ASP A 127 -11.98 22.12 2.25
CA ASP A 127 -11.99 22.53 0.83
C ASP A 127 -10.87 21.84 0.02
N THR A 128 -9.79 21.43 0.69
CA THR A 128 -8.59 20.86 0.06
C THR A 128 -8.12 19.64 0.84
N LEU A 129 -7.89 18.56 0.11
CA LEU A 129 -7.23 17.33 0.55
C LEU A 129 -5.71 17.55 0.58
N LEU A 130 -5.08 17.05 1.63
CA LEU A 130 -3.62 17.10 1.80
C LEU A 130 -3.04 15.74 1.45
N MET A 131 -2.96 15.45 0.15
CA MET A 131 -2.58 14.16 -0.38
C MET A 131 -1.14 13.81 0.00
N ALA A 132 -0.92 12.59 0.44
CA ALA A 132 0.36 12.14 0.94
C ALA A 132 0.62 10.68 0.56
N ASP A 133 1.90 10.34 0.42
CA ASP A 133 2.34 8.96 0.23
C ASP A 133 1.86 8.05 1.37
N CYS A 134 1.29 6.90 1.04
CA CYS A 134 0.78 5.93 2.01
C CYS A 134 1.89 5.27 2.85
N ALA A 135 3.15 5.41 2.45
CA ALA A 135 4.31 5.05 3.25
C ALA A 135 4.37 5.83 4.58
N LEU A 136 3.84 7.05 4.60
CA LEU A 136 3.76 7.87 5.82
C LEU A 136 2.75 7.33 6.85
N THR A 137 1.84 6.46 6.40
CA THR A 137 0.93 5.67 7.25
C THR A 137 1.40 4.22 7.45
N MET A 138 2.62 3.88 7.01
CA MET A 138 3.15 2.51 6.97
C MET A 138 2.28 1.53 6.16
N GLU A 139 1.50 2.03 5.20
CA GLU A 139 0.66 1.23 4.29
C GLU A 139 1.36 1.11 2.92
N ASN A 140 2.67 0.78 2.93
CA ASN A 140 3.54 0.70 1.74
C ASN A 140 3.03 -0.25 0.64
N VAL A 141 2.32 -1.31 1.04
CA VAL A 141 1.78 -2.33 0.13
C VAL A 141 0.28 -2.09 0.01
N PRO A 142 -0.26 -1.73 -1.17
CA PRO A 142 -1.63 -1.23 -1.32
C PRO A 142 -2.69 -2.36 -1.25
N ILE A 143 -2.82 -3.01 -0.09
CA ILE A 143 -3.74 -4.15 0.13
C ILE A 143 -5.17 -3.68 0.40
N PHE A 144 -5.35 -2.58 1.14
CA PHE A 144 -6.67 -2.12 1.59
C PHE A 144 -7.69 -1.93 0.45
N PRO A 145 -7.34 -1.38 -0.73
CA PRO A 145 -8.25 -1.34 -1.88
C PRO A 145 -8.74 -2.72 -2.35
N PHE A 146 -7.99 -3.80 -2.11
CA PHE A 146 -8.41 -5.15 -2.52
C PHE A 146 -9.26 -5.87 -1.46
N LEU A 147 -9.39 -5.31 -0.25
CA LEU A 147 -10.22 -5.87 0.83
C LEU A 147 -11.70 -5.48 0.70
N GLN A 148 -12.05 -4.70 -0.32
CA GLN A 148 -13.41 -4.18 -0.51
C GLN A 148 -14.38 -5.33 -0.82
N PRO A 149 -15.43 -5.55 0.00
CA PRO A 149 -16.34 -6.68 -0.19
C PRO A 149 -17.02 -6.72 -1.57
N SER A 150 -17.25 -5.56 -2.17
CA SER A 150 -17.81 -5.41 -3.52
C SER A 150 -16.92 -6.01 -4.62
N ARG A 151 -15.60 -6.04 -4.42
CA ARG A 151 -14.62 -6.57 -5.39
C ARG A 151 -14.52 -8.09 -5.38
N LYS A 152 -15.03 -8.75 -4.33
CA LYS A 152 -15.06 -10.22 -4.19
C LYS A 152 -13.72 -10.89 -4.52
N ILE A 153 -12.63 -10.27 -4.06
CA ILE A 153 -11.27 -10.76 -4.32
C ILE A 153 -11.04 -12.07 -3.57
N ASP A 154 -10.58 -13.09 -4.30
CA ASP A 154 -10.19 -14.38 -3.72
C ASP A 154 -8.73 -14.39 -3.29
N VAL A 155 -7.84 -13.87 -4.14
CA VAL A 155 -6.39 -13.92 -3.92
C VAL A 155 -5.77 -12.55 -4.20
N ILE A 156 -4.86 -12.14 -3.33
CA ILE A 156 -4.03 -10.95 -3.48
C ILE A 156 -2.57 -11.39 -3.55
N ILE A 157 -1.88 -11.06 -4.64
CA ILE A 157 -0.42 -11.22 -4.73
C ILE A 157 0.19 -9.90 -4.24
N ALA A 158 0.80 -9.94 -3.05
CA ALA A 158 1.39 -8.78 -2.39
C ALA A 158 2.91 -8.83 -2.57
N VAL A 159 3.45 -7.92 -3.40
CA VAL A 159 4.89 -7.73 -3.58
C VAL A 159 5.33 -6.60 -2.66
N ASP A 160 6.31 -6.85 -1.81
CA ASP A 160 6.74 -5.92 -0.77
C ASP A 160 8.21 -5.59 -0.94
N SER A 161 8.48 -4.35 -1.34
CA SER A 161 9.83 -3.81 -1.53
C SER A 161 10.18 -2.77 -0.47
N SER A 162 9.52 -2.81 0.69
CA SER A 162 9.83 -1.91 1.81
C SER A 162 11.24 -2.12 2.36
N ALA A 163 11.80 -1.06 2.93
CA ALA A 163 13.12 -1.05 3.57
C ALA A 163 12.98 -1.00 5.11
N ASP A 164 12.10 -1.83 5.68
CA ASP A 164 11.68 -1.74 7.09
C ASP A 164 12.74 -2.22 8.10
N GLY A 165 13.65 -3.10 7.69
CA GLY A 165 14.65 -3.66 8.59
C GLY A 165 15.75 -2.66 8.93
N VAL A 166 15.78 -2.22 10.19
CA VAL A 166 16.69 -1.14 10.64
C VAL A 166 17.97 -1.63 11.33
N LYS A 167 18.16 -2.94 11.53
CA LYS A 167 19.30 -3.49 12.30
C LYS A 167 20.51 -3.75 11.39
N PRO A 168 21.55 -2.89 11.35
CA PRO A 168 22.64 -3.04 10.39
C PRO A 168 23.50 -4.28 10.65
N SER A 169 23.49 -4.80 11.88
CA SER A 169 24.18 -6.04 12.26
C SER A 169 23.54 -7.30 11.69
N ASP A 170 22.31 -7.20 11.16
CA ASP A 170 21.57 -8.31 10.59
C ASP A 170 21.44 -8.11 9.07
N PRO A 171 22.38 -8.63 8.25
CA PRO A 171 22.44 -8.35 6.82
C PRO A 171 21.28 -8.98 6.03
N ILE A 172 20.53 -9.90 6.62
CA ILE A 172 19.35 -10.53 5.99
C ILE A 172 18.05 -9.79 6.32
N GLN A 173 18.08 -8.87 7.28
CA GLN A 173 16.95 -7.98 7.60
C GLN A 173 17.22 -6.53 7.18
N TYR A 174 18.46 -6.04 7.28
CA TYR A 174 18.77 -4.64 7.05
C TYR A 174 18.36 -4.17 5.64
N GLY A 175 17.48 -3.18 5.57
CA GLY A 175 16.94 -2.63 4.33
C GLY A 175 15.98 -3.58 3.57
N TYR A 176 15.52 -4.65 4.20
CA TYR A 176 14.51 -5.57 3.66
C TYR A 176 13.17 -5.45 4.43
N PRO A 177 12.05 -5.90 3.84
CA PRO A 177 10.75 -5.94 4.50
C PRO A 177 10.78 -6.84 5.74
N ASN A 178 10.02 -6.46 6.77
CA ASN A 178 9.88 -7.25 7.99
C ASN A 178 8.41 -7.57 8.33
N GLY A 179 7.47 -7.23 7.44
CA GLY A 179 6.03 -7.43 7.62
C GLY A 179 5.27 -6.25 8.21
N THR A 180 5.94 -5.11 8.49
CA THR A 180 5.30 -3.91 9.07
C THR A 180 4.12 -3.43 8.23
N ALA A 181 4.28 -3.34 6.90
CA ALA A 181 3.19 -2.90 6.03
C ALA A 181 1.93 -3.78 6.12
N LEU A 182 2.09 -5.11 6.09
CA LEU A 182 0.94 -6.03 6.20
C LEU A 182 0.30 -5.96 7.58
N TYR A 183 1.12 -5.87 8.63
CA TYR A 183 0.62 -5.83 10.00
C TYR A 183 -0.15 -4.54 10.27
N THR A 184 0.33 -3.40 9.81
CA THR A 184 -0.38 -2.11 9.93
C THR A 184 -1.77 -2.19 9.34
N ILE A 185 -1.89 -2.65 8.09
CA ILE A 185 -3.19 -2.80 7.41
C ILE A 185 -4.07 -3.81 8.16
N TYR A 186 -3.51 -4.93 8.61
CA TYR A 186 -4.24 -5.92 9.41
C TYR A 186 -4.81 -5.28 10.68
N THR A 187 -4.02 -4.53 11.44
CA THR A 187 -4.49 -3.87 12.67
C THR A 187 -5.57 -2.83 12.40
N LYS A 188 -5.51 -2.11 11.27
CA LYS A 188 -6.58 -1.22 10.81
C LYS A 188 -7.88 -1.99 10.62
N THR A 189 -7.85 -3.18 10.02
CA THR A 189 -9.07 -4.01 9.86
C THR A 189 -9.67 -4.54 11.16
N LEU A 190 -8.89 -4.56 12.25
CA LEU A 190 -9.39 -4.96 13.58
C LEU A 190 -10.16 -3.86 14.29
N GLN A 191 -10.08 -2.61 13.82
CA GLN A 191 -10.81 -1.52 14.42
C GLN A 191 -12.32 -1.69 14.23
N PRO A 192 -13.16 -1.27 15.22
CA PRO A 192 -14.61 -1.49 15.16
C PRO A 192 -15.28 -0.99 13.89
N HIS A 193 -14.82 0.12 13.32
CA HIS A 193 -15.42 0.71 12.12
C HIS A 193 -14.95 0.05 10.83
N PHE A 194 -13.80 -0.62 10.84
CA PHE A 194 -13.18 -1.26 9.68
C PHE A 194 -13.41 -2.78 9.65
N SER A 195 -14.14 -3.36 10.61
CA SER A 195 -14.37 -4.80 10.72
C SER A 195 -15.07 -5.44 9.51
N GLY A 196 -15.65 -4.63 8.61
CA GLY A 196 -16.21 -5.06 7.33
C GLY A 196 -15.16 -5.42 6.28
N TYR A 197 -13.93 -4.92 6.40
CA TYR A 197 -12.81 -5.15 5.48
C TYR A 197 -11.94 -6.28 6.01
N ARG A 198 -12.25 -7.53 5.62
CA ARG A 198 -11.60 -8.69 6.25
C ARG A 198 -10.22 -8.96 5.64
N MET A 199 -9.20 -8.98 6.49
CA MET A 199 -7.83 -9.36 6.15
C MET A 199 -7.40 -10.59 6.98
N PRO A 200 -6.61 -11.52 6.44
CA PRO A 200 -6.07 -12.62 7.23
C PRO A 200 -5.17 -12.10 8.37
N LYS A 201 -5.06 -12.88 9.44
CA LYS A 201 -4.18 -12.55 10.56
C LYS A 201 -2.73 -12.45 10.11
N ILE A 202 -2.07 -11.38 10.53
CA ILE A 202 -0.65 -11.13 10.29
C ILE A 202 0.10 -11.16 11.63
N PRO A 203 1.21 -11.90 11.76
CA PRO A 203 2.06 -11.86 12.95
C PRO A 203 2.60 -10.46 13.21
N ASN A 204 2.78 -10.14 14.49
CA ASN A 204 3.35 -8.87 14.89
C ASN A 204 4.85 -8.82 14.50
N PRO A 205 5.29 -7.84 13.70
CA PRO A 205 6.70 -7.66 13.37
C PRO A 205 7.48 -7.03 14.53
N TYR A 206 6.83 -6.27 15.41
CA TYR A 206 7.46 -5.53 16.51
C TYR A 206 7.95 -6.43 17.66
N ASP A 207 7.34 -7.61 17.86
CA ASP A 207 7.82 -8.63 18.82
C ASP A 207 8.72 -9.71 18.17
N GLY A 208 8.97 -9.56 16.87
CA GLY A 208 9.75 -10.46 16.05
C GLY A 208 9.05 -11.75 15.63
N SER A 209 7.74 -11.93 15.90
CA SER A 209 7.01 -13.14 15.50
C SER A 209 7.04 -13.35 13.99
N PHE A 210 6.92 -12.28 13.21
CA PHE A 210 6.99 -12.33 11.75
C PHE A 210 8.35 -12.83 11.25
N THR A 211 9.44 -12.27 11.78
CA THR A 211 10.80 -12.57 11.33
C THR A 211 11.30 -13.91 11.85
N LYS A 212 11.00 -14.27 13.12
CA LYS A 212 11.30 -15.59 13.70
C LYS A 212 10.68 -16.75 12.91
N ALA A 213 9.49 -16.55 12.35
CA ALA A 213 8.82 -17.53 11.50
C ALA A 213 9.37 -17.58 10.06
N GLY A 214 10.30 -16.69 9.70
CA GLY A 214 10.98 -16.67 8.41
C GLY A 214 10.17 -16.06 7.26
N TYR A 215 9.02 -15.42 7.53
CA TYR A 215 8.13 -14.89 6.47
C TYR A 215 8.73 -13.75 5.64
N HIS A 216 9.78 -13.10 6.14
CA HIS A 216 10.54 -12.06 5.44
C HIS A 216 11.54 -12.59 4.40
N GLN A 217 11.68 -13.91 4.25
CA GLN A 217 12.72 -14.49 3.37
C GLN A 217 12.20 -15.62 2.47
N ARG A 218 10.89 -15.65 2.22
CA ARG A 218 10.25 -16.64 1.36
C ARG A 218 8.84 -16.19 0.98
N PRO A 219 8.30 -16.69 -0.15
CA PRO A 219 6.87 -16.62 -0.39
C PRO A 219 6.09 -17.24 0.76
N THR A 220 4.99 -16.59 1.14
CA THR A 220 4.13 -17.01 2.26
C THR A 220 2.66 -16.81 1.91
N PHE A 221 1.81 -17.80 2.21
CA PHE A 221 0.36 -17.69 2.07
C PHE A 221 -0.27 -17.33 3.42
N PHE A 222 -0.91 -16.17 3.52
CA PHE A 222 -1.70 -15.78 4.70
C PHE A 222 -3.19 -16.00 4.43
N GLY A 223 -3.90 -16.58 5.39
CA GLY A 223 -5.36 -16.75 5.33
C GLY A 223 -5.85 -18.13 4.86
N CYS A 224 -4.96 -19.11 4.72
CA CYS A 224 -5.26 -20.44 4.16
C CYS A 224 -6.45 -21.14 4.83
N ASP A 225 -6.56 -21.02 6.15
CA ASP A 225 -7.58 -21.65 6.98
C ASP A 225 -8.37 -20.61 7.79
N SER A 226 -8.42 -19.36 7.30
CA SER A 226 -9.06 -18.24 7.99
C SER A 226 -10.55 -18.49 8.26
N LYS A 227 -10.97 -18.20 9.50
CA LYS A 227 -12.38 -18.22 9.93
C LYS A 227 -12.66 -16.93 10.71
N PRO A 228 -13.57 -16.04 10.22
CA PRO A 228 -14.28 -16.11 8.94
C PRO A 228 -13.34 -16.03 7.74
N LYS A 229 -13.84 -16.41 6.56
CA LYS A 229 -13.08 -16.33 5.30
C LYS A 229 -12.61 -14.90 5.01
N THR A 230 -11.34 -14.80 4.61
CA THR A 230 -10.67 -13.61 4.08
C THR A 230 -10.13 -13.91 2.68
N PRO A 231 -9.72 -12.91 1.88
CA PRO A 231 -8.84 -13.14 0.75
C PRO A 231 -7.57 -13.88 1.19
N LEU A 232 -7.06 -14.77 0.34
CA LEU A 232 -5.74 -15.37 0.51
C LEU A 232 -4.68 -14.36 0.06
N ILE A 233 -3.71 -14.04 0.91
CA ILE A 233 -2.59 -13.17 0.54
C ILE A 233 -1.38 -14.03 0.22
N ILE A 234 -0.93 -14.00 -1.03
CA ILE A 234 0.35 -14.55 -1.47
C ILE A 234 1.39 -13.44 -1.33
N TYR A 235 2.13 -13.47 -0.23
CA TYR A 235 3.14 -12.49 0.12
C TYR A 235 4.49 -12.86 -0.51
N LEU A 236 5.07 -11.92 -1.25
CA LEU A 236 6.38 -11.99 -1.89
C LEU A 236 7.24 -10.83 -1.35
N PRO A 237 8.00 -11.04 -0.26
CA PRO A 237 8.93 -10.03 0.22
C PRO A 237 10.10 -9.88 -0.74
N ASN A 238 10.65 -8.68 -0.85
CA ASN A 238 12.00 -8.46 -1.33
C ASN A 238 12.97 -9.09 -0.32
N TYR A 239 13.85 -9.97 -0.77
CA TYR A 239 14.95 -10.50 0.04
C TYR A 239 16.11 -10.83 -0.88
N TYR A 240 17.30 -11.06 -0.32
CA TYR A 240 18.40 -11.58 -1.11
C TYR A 240 18.02 -12.97 -1.62
N MET A 241 17.76 -13.14 -2.92
CA MET A 241 17.54 -14.46 -3.56
C MET A 241 18.77 -14.82 -4.40
N ILE A 242 19.19 -13.89 -5.26
CA ILE A 242 20.41 -13.97 -6.06
C ILE A 242 21.19 -12.64 -6.13
N GLY A 243 20.60 -11.52 -5.67
CA GLY A 243 21.22 -10.19 -5.64
C GLY A 243 20.79 -9.35 -4.44
N LYS A 244 21.57 -8.32 -4.12
CA LYS A 244 21.31 -7.39 -3.00
C LYS A 244 20.41 -6.26 -3.45
N THR A 245 19.16 -6.24 -3.03
CA THR A 245 18.18 -5.22 -3.44
C THR A 245 17.64 -4.40 -2.27
N ASN A 246 18.40 -4.34 -1.16
CA ASN A 246 18.08 -3.61 0.07
C ASN A 246 18.61 -2.17 0.06
N VAL A 247 18.16 -1.38 -0.89
CA VAL A 247 18.56 0.03 -1.03
C VAL A 247 17.69 0.94 -0.16
N PRO A 248 18.24 2.07 0.34
CA PRO A 248 17.43 3.06 1.04
C PRO A 248 16.44 3.73 0.08
N THR A 249 15.26 4.10 0.59
CA THR A 249 14.19 4.75 -0.21
C THR A 249 14.67 5.97 -0.99
N LYS A 250 15.63 6.74 -0.46
CA LYS A 250 16.18 7.95 -1.09
C LYS A 250 17.12 7.69 -2.29
N GLU A 251 17.45 6.43 -2.59
CA GLU A 251 18.25 6.10 -3.76
C GLU A 251 17.39 6.21 -5.02
N THR A 252 17.60 7.26 -5.82
CA THR A 252 16.82 7.56 -7.04
C THR A 252 17.63 7.42 -8.33
N THR A 253 18.93 7.18 -8.23
CA THR A 253 19.84 7.05 -9.38
C THR A 253 20.49 5.67 -9.39
N TYR A 254 20.34 4.93 -10.49
CA TYR A 254 20.80 3.55 -10.63
C TYR A 254 21.63 3.39 -11.90
N SER A 255 22.72 2.61 -11.83
CA SER A 255 23.42 2.15 -13.04
C SER A 255 22.61 1.07 -13.74
N LYS A 256 22.95 0.78 -14.99
CA LYS A 256 22.27 -0.29 -15.75
C LYS A 256 22.46 -1.65 -15.08
N GLU A 257 23.68 -1.96 -14.68
CA GLU A 257 24.03 -3.22 -14.01
C GLU A 257 23.27 -3.36 -12.70
N ARG A 258 23.08 -2.25 -11.99
CA ARG A 258 22.29 -2.21 -10.76
C ARG A 258 20.82 -2.51 -11.06
N MET A 259 20.22 -1.90 -12.07
CA MET A 259 18.84 -2.19 -12.48
C MET A 259 18.67 -3.66 -12.88
N ASP A 260 19.62 -4.22 -13.62
CA ASP A 260 19.61 -5.63 -14.04
C ASP A 260 19.59 -6.56 -12.80
N GLU A 261 20.41 -6.28 -11.77
CA GLU A 261 20.40 -7.02 -10.51
C GLU A 261 19.03 -6.99 -9.80
N PHE A 262 18.34 -5.85 -9.81
CA PHE A 262 16.99 -5.73 -9.26
C PHE A 262 15.99 -6.61 -10.02
N PHE A 263 16.01 -6.56 -11.35
CA PHE A 263 15.11 -7.36 -12.18
C PHE A 263 15.37 -8.85 -12.04
N GLU A 264 16.63 -9.26 -12.04
CA GLU A 264 17.03 -10.66 -11.85
C GLU A 264 16.60 -11.18 -10.48
N ASN A 265 16.88 -10.44 -9.40
CA ASN A 265 16.50 -10.84 -8.06
C ASN A 265 14.97 -10.89 -7.88
N GLY A 266 14.25 -9.89 -8.39
CA GLY A 266 12.79 -9.87 -8.37
C GLY A 266 12.17 -11.04 -9.16
N PHE A 267 12.73 -11.36 -10.33
CA PHE A 267 12.29 -12.51 -11.13
C PHE A 267 12.57 -13.84 -10.42
N ALA A 268 13.72 -13.99 -9.78
CA ALA A 268 14.05 -15.16 -8.97
C ALA A 268 13.10 -15.32 -7.77
N ILE A 269 12.70 -14.22 -7.12
CA ILE A 269 11.68 -14.25 -6.06
C ILE A 269 10.32 -14.65 -6.62
N ALA A 270 9.89 -14.10 -7.75
CA ALA A 270 8.57 -14.40 -8.31
C ALA A 270 8.45 -15.86 -8.80
N THR A 271 9.53 -16.42 -9.34
CA THR A 271 9.53 -17.75 -9.97
C THR A 271 10.06 -18.86 -9.07
N GLN A 272 10.81 -18.52 -8.02
CA GLN A 272 11.49 -19.47 -7.12
C GLN A 272 12.30 -20.55 -7.86
N ASN A 273 12.76 -20.30 -9.09
CA ASN A 273 13.37 -21.35 -9.93
C ASN A 273 14.90 -21.41 -9.81
N THR A 274 15.51 -20.43 -9.14
CA THR A 274 16.97 -20.28 -9.00
C THR A 274 17.31 -19.65 -7.65
N GLY A 275 18.58 -19.66 -7.28
CA GLY A 275 19.07 -19.17 -5.98
C GLY A 275 19.03 -20.23 -4.89
N PHE A 276 19.43 -19.85 -3.68
CA PHE A 276 19.63 -20.78 -2.55
C PHE A 276 18.33 -21.32 -1.95
N LYS A 277 17.18 -20.75 -2.32
CA LYS A 277 15.84 -21.15 -1.91
C LYS A 277 14.96 -21.58 -3.08
N ALA A 278 15.56 -22.01 -4.19
CA ALA A 278 14.80 -22.51 -5.32
C ALA A 278 13.87 -23.68 -4.92
N ASP A 279 12.64 -23.65 -5.40
CA ASP A 279 11.63 -24.68 -5.18
C ASP A 279 10.92 -25.01 -6.49
N THR A 280 11.16 -26.20 -7.01
CA THR A 280 10.54 -26.68 -8.26
C THR A 280 9.03 -26.92 -8.13
N GLU A 281 8.49 -27.05 -6.92
CA GLU A 281 7.05 -27.18 -6.69
C GLU A 281 6.33 -25.82 -6.64
N TRP A 282 7.05 -24.70 -6.57
CA TRP A 282 6.45 -23.37 -6.45
C TRP A 282 5.38 -23.06 -7.50
N PRO A 283 5.57 -23.34 -8.82
CA PRO A 283 4.53 -23.09 -9.81
C PRO A 283 3.22 -23.86 -9.53
N ALA A 284 3.33 -25.11 -9.06
CA ALA A 284 2.18 -25.91 -8.66
C ALA A 284 1.53 -25.35 -7.39
N CYS A 285 2.33 -24.90 -6.42
CA CYS A 285 1.84 -24.31 -5.18
C CYS A 285 1.13 -22.97 -5.39
N LEU A 286 1.65 -22.13 -6.29
CA LEU A 286 1.00 -20.90 -6.73
C LEU A 286 -0.33 -21.21 -7.41
N ALA A 287 -0.36 -22.19 -8.33
CA ALA A 287 -1.61 -22.62 -8.97
C ALA A 287 -2.65 -23.12 -7.95
N CYS A 288 -2.21 -23.92 -6.97
CA CYS A 288 -3.07 -24.39 -5.88
C CYS A 288 -3.64 -23.23 -5.05
N ALA A 289 -2.83 -22.22 -4.72
CA ALA A 289 -3.28 -21.04 -3.99
C ALA A 289 -4.34 -20.24 -4.78
N LEU A 290 -4.15 -20.07 -6.10
CA LEU A 290 -5.07 -19.33 -6.97
C LEU A 290 -6.47 -19.96 -7.07
N ILE A 291 -6.57 -21.29 -6.98
CA ILE A 291 -7.85 -22.01 -7.10
C ILE A 291 -8.47 -22.42 -5.76
N ASP A 292 -7.75 -22.22 -4.66
CA ASP A 292 -8.13 -22.78 -3.35
C ASP A 292 -9.50 -22.32 -2.87
N HIS A 293 -9.80 -21.03 -3.03
CA HIS A 293 -11.11 -20.50 -2.67
C HIS A 293 -12.25 -21.11 -3.48
N GLN A 294 -12.02 -21.37 -4.77
CA GLN A 294 -13.00 -22.04 -5.62
C GLN A 294 -13.21 -23.50 -5.19
N ILE A 295 -12.14 -24.23 -4.87
CA ILE A 295 -12.21 -25.59 -4.32
C ILE A 295 -13.06 -25.60 -3.03
N GLN A 296 -12.78 -24.67 -2.12
CA GLN A 296 -13.51 -24.58 -0.86
C GLN A 296 -14.98 -24.17 -1.05
N ARG A 297 -15.30 -23.26 -1.98
CA ARG A 297 -16.70 -22.92 -2.33
C ARG A 297 -17.47 -24.12 -2.87
N ASN A 298 -16.79 -24.98 -3.63
CA ASN A 298 -17.35 -26.21 -4.16
C ASN A 298 -17.44 -27.34 -3.11
N SER A 299 -17.10 -27.06 -1.84
CA SER A 299 -17.04 -28.06 -0.77
C SER A 299 -16.13 -29.25 -1.10
N GLN A 300 -15.08 -29.01 -1.88
CA GLN A 300 -14.09 -30.02 -2.26
C GLN A 300 -12.88 -29.95 -1.33
N ALA A 301 -12.23 -31.10 -1.12
CA ALA A 301 -10.94 -31.15 -0.44
C ALA A 301 -9.82 -30.76 -1.41
N ARG A 302 -8.77 -30.10 -0.89
CA ARG A 302 -7.52 -29.90 -1.61
C ARG A 302 -6.97 -31.25 -2.09
N THR A 303 -6.37 -31.29 -3.27
CA THR A 303 -5.61 -32.48 -3.71
C THR A 303 -4.42 -32.71 -2.78
N LYS A 304 -3.83 -33.92 -2.79
CA LYS A 304 -2.64 -34.21 -1.96
C LYS A 304 -1.47 -33.26 -2.26
N GLN A 305 -1.27 -32.89 -3.53
CA GLN A 305 -0.23 -31.95 -3.93
C GLN A 305 -0.53 -30.55 -3.39
N CYS A 306 -1.76 -30.05 -3.56
CA CYS A 306 -2.12 -28.75 -3.00
C CYS A 306 -2.02 -28.74 -1.48
N GLN A 307 -2.43 -29.80 -0.79
CA GLN A 307 -2.26 -29.89 0.66
C GLN A 307 -0.78 -29.76 1.06
N LYS A 308 0.13 -30.46 0.39
CA LYS A 308 1.58 -30.32 0.62
C LYS A 308 2.07 -28.89 0.40
N CYS A 309 1.57 -28.22 -0.63
CA CYS A 309 1.89 -26.80 -0.88
C CYS A 309 1.44 -25.89 0.25
N PHE A 310 0.21 -26.07 0.73
CA PHE A 310 -0.29 -25.33 1.89
C PHE A 310 0.47 -25.67 3.17
N ASP A 311 0.94 -26.90 3.33
CA ASP A 311 1.74 -27.29 4.49
C ASP A 311 3.08 -26.53 4.55
N SER A 312 3.69 -26.25 3.39
CA SER A 312 4.95 -25.52 3.24
C SER A 312 4.80 -24.00 3.24
N TYR A 313 3.85 -23.48 2.46
CA TYR A 313 3.76 -22.05 2.19
C TYR A 313 2.82 -21.31 3.14
N CYS A 314 1.90 -22.00 3.81
CA CYS A 314 0.98 -21.33 4.70
C CYS A 314 1.64 -20.78 5.97
N ALA A 315 1.29 -19.55 6.32
CA ALA A 315 1.62 -18.97 7.61
C ALA A 315 0.87 -19.72 8.73
N ARG A 316 1.56 -19.96 9.85
CA ARG A 316 1.03 -20.66 11.04
C ARG A 316 0.77 -19.61 12.11
N VAL A 317 -0.41 -19.00 12.06
CA VAL A 317 -0.74 -17.73 12.76
C VAL A 317 -2.07 -17.78 13.49
#